data_AF-A0A4R6WGM1-F1
#
_entry.id   AF-A0A4R6WGM1-F1
#
_cell.length_a   1.000
_cell.length_b   1.000
_cell.length_c   1.000
_cell.angle_alpha   90.00
_cell.angle_beta   90.00
_cell.angle_gamma   90.00
#
_symmetry.space_group_name_H-M   'P 1'
#
loop_
_entity.id
_entity.type
_entity.pdbx_description
1 polymer ?
#
loop_
_entity_poly.entity_id
_entity_poly.type
_entity_poly.pdbx_seq_one_letter_code
_entity_poly.pdbx_strand_id
1 'polypeptide(L)' 'MNKIIKKISQAVQVLLLAPIKLPAKALNIIKYVAVGLGILEAMTSEKEEEEPVPNSLGEEGVK' A
#
# COMPACT_ATOMS: atom_id res chain seq x y z
N MET A 1 2.04 -24.16 10.67
CA MET A 1 2.06 -22.70 10.42
C MET A 1 3.47 -22.08 10.38
N ASN A 2 4.49 -22.70 10.99
CA ASN A 2 5.85 -22.12 11.07
C ASN A 2 6.60 -21.97 9.73
N LYS A 3 6.24 -22.74 8.70
CA LYS A 3 6.96 -22.75 7.41
C LYS A 3 6.74 -21.46 6.60
N ILE A 4 5.54 -20.89 6.66
CA ILE A 4 5.18 -19.67 5.91
C ILE A 4 5.86 -18.45 6.54
N ILE A 5 5.74 -18.31 7.87
CA ILE A 5 6.38 -17.22 8.62
C ILE A 5 7.91 -17.28 8.45
N LYS A 6 8.50 -18.48 8.47
CA LYS A 6 9.96 -18.65 8.28
C LYS A 6 10.43 -18.26 6.87
N LYS A 7 9.63 -18.55 5.83
CA LYS A 7 9.90 -18.11 4.46
C LYS A 7 9.81 -16.60 4.31
N ILE A 8 8.80 -15.97 4.91
CA ILE A 8 8.64 -14.51 4.93
C ILE A 8 9.82 -13.87 5.68
N SER A 9 10.17 -14.40 6.86
CA SER A 9 11.30 -13.93 7.65
C SER A 9 12.63 -14.02 6.90
N GLN A 10 12.88 -15.11 6.15
CA GLN A 10 14.06 -15.22 5.29
C GLN A 10 14.05 -14.21 4.14
N ALA A 11 12.91 -14.00 3.49
CA ALA A 11 12.80 -13.01 2.42
C ALA A 11 13.08 -11.59 2.94
N VAL A 12 12.56 -11.25 4.11
CA VAL A 12 12.83 -9.96 4.78
C VAL A 12 14.30 -9.85 5.17
N GLN A 13 14.91 -10.91 5.71
CA GLN A 13 16.34 -10.91 6.03
C GLN A 13 17.22 -10.72 4.80
N VAL A 14 16.91 -11.40 3.69
CA VAL A 14 17.61 -11.22 2.42
C VAL A 14 17.43 -9.79 1.91
N LEU A 15 16.25 -9.19 2.05
CA LEU A 15 16.00 -7.80 1.67
C LEU A 15 16.78 -6.80 2.53
N LEU A 16 16.90 -7.04 3.84
CA LEU A 16 17.64 -6.20 4.78
C LEU A 16 19.17 -6.33 4.62
N LEU A 17 19.64 -7.54 4.30
CA LEU A 17 21.06 -7.83 4.07
C LEU A 17 21.51 -7.49 2.64
N ALA A 18 20.57 -7.28 1.72
CA ALA A 18 20.89 -6.98 0.33
C ALA A 18 21.56 -5.60 0.18
N PRO A 19 22.43 -5.43 -0.83
CA PRO A 19 23.00 -4.14 -1.16
C PRO A 19 21.89 -3.12 -1.49
N ILE A 20 22.12 -1.85 -1.16
CA ILE A 20 21.21 -0.68 -1.20
C ILE A 20 20.38 -0.57 -2.50
N LYS A 21 20.83 -1.19 -3.59
CA LYS A 21 20.18 -1.23 -4.91
C LYS A 21 18.88 -2.05 -4.95
N LEU A 22 18.69 -3.03 -4.07
CA LEU A 22 17.49 -3.90 -4.02
C LEU A 22 16.27 -3.21 -3.37
N PRO A 23 16.41 -2.57 -2.19
CA PRO A 23 15.35 -1.73 -1.61
C PRO A 23 14.88 -0.63 -2.57
N ALA A 24 15.81 0.01 -3.28
CA ALA A 24 15.48 1.04 -4.27
C ALA A 24 14.63 0.51 -5.44
N LYS A 25 14.85 -0.74 -5.88
CA LYS A 25 14.04 -1.39 -6.93
C LYS A 25 12.65 -1.78 -6.41
N ALA A 26 12.55 -2.21 -5.15
CA ALA A 26 11.27 -2.54 -4.51
C ALA A 26 10.32 -1.33 -4.49
N LEU A 27 10.83 -0.11 -4.27
CA LEU A 27 10.02 1.11 -4.33
C LEU A 27 9.39 1.33 -5.71
N ASN A 28 10.09 1.02 -6.80
CA ASN A 28 9.51 1.14 -8.14
C ASN A 28 8.42 0.09 -8.37
N ILE A 29 8.60 -1.13 -7.87
CA ILE A 29 7.57 -2.17 -7.93
C ILE A 29 6.31 -1.73 -7.17
N ILE A 30 6.47 -1.18 -5.96
CA ILE A 30 5.35 -0.67 -5.15
C ILE A 30 4.59 0.44 -5.90
N LYS A 31 5.29 1.35 -6.60
CA LYS A 31 4.64 2.38 -7.44
C LYS A 31 3.77 1.76 -8.53
N TYR A 32 4.25 0.74 -9.23
CA TYR A 32 3.46 0.08 -10.27
C TYR A 32 2.26 -0.68 -9.69
N VAL A 33 2.42 -1.29 -8.51
CA VAL A 33 1.31 -1.93 -7.80
C VAL A 33 0.27 -0.88 -7.39
N ALA A 34 0.68 0.27 -6.86
CA ALA A 34 -0.22 1.35 -6.48
C ALA A 34 -0.97 1.93 -7.68
N VAL A 35 -0.30 2.13 -8.82
CA VAL A 35 -0.96 2.56 -10.06
C VAL A 35 -1.98 1.52 -10.52
N GLY A 36 -1.63 0.23 -10.51
CA GLY A 36 -2.55 -0.85 -10.88
C GLY A 36 -3.75 -0.95 -9.95
N LEU A 37 -3.54 -0.82 -8.64
CA LEU A 37 -4.60 -0.81 -7.63
C LEU A 37 -5.50 0.43 -7.79
N GLY A 38 -4.94 1.61 -8.03
CA GLY A 38 -5.74 2.83 -8.25
C GLY A 38 -6.59 2.78 -9.52
N ILE A 39 -6.10 2.13 -10.58
CA ILE A 39 -6.91 1.88 -11.79
C ILE A 39 -8.03 0.88 -11.49
N LEU A 40 -7.74 -0.19 -10.74
CA LEU A 40 -8.75 -1.19 -10.37
C LEU A 40 -9.82 -0.58 -9.45
N GLU A 41 -9.41 0.25 -8.51
CA GLU A 41 -10.28 1.02 -7.63
C GLU A 41 -11.15 1.98 -8.43
N ALA A 42 -10.60 2.75 -9.36
CA ALA A 42 -11.38 3.63 -10.24
C ALA A 42 -12.43 2.86 -11.06
N MET A 43 -12.04 1.74 -11.69
CA MET A 43 -12.97 0.91 -12.47
C MET A 43 -14.06 0.24 -11.62
N THR A 44 -13.77 -0.11 -10.36
CA THR A 44 -14.77 -0.69 -9.45
C THR A 44 -15.63 0.41 -8.81
N SER A 45 -15.06 1.59 -8.56
CA SER A 45 -15.72 2.75 -7.96
C SER A 45 -16.70 3.41 -8.92
N GLU A 46 -16.46 3.34 -10.23
CA GLU A 46 -17.45 3.72 -11.27
C GLU A 46 -18.73 2.85 -11.24
N LYS A 47 -18.72 1.74 -10.49
CA LYS A 47 -19.88 0.87 -10.28
C LYS A 47 -20.65 1.17 -9.00
N GLU A 48 -20.09 2.00 -8.12
CA GLU A 48 -20.69 2.47 -6.87
C GLU A 48 -20.88 3.99 -6.99
N GLU A 49 -21.92 4.39 -7.73
CA GLU A 49 -22.42 5.77 -7.64
C GLU A 49 -22.87 6.05 -6.19
N GLU A 50 -22.33 7.15 -5.66
CA GLU A 50 -22.78 7.90 -4.49
C GLU A 50 -22.58 7.26 -3.09
N GLU A 51 -21.45 7.56 -2.44
CA GLU A 51 -21.52 8.04 -1.04
C GLU A 51 -20.49 9.15 -0.79
N PRO A 52 -20.89 10.30 -0.22
CA PRO A 52 -19.96 11.36 0.15
C PRO A 52 -19.17 10.92 1.38
N VAL A 53 -17.88 10.63 1.19
CA VAL A 53 -16.91 10.44 2.28
C VAL A 53 -17.00 11.63 3.27
N PRO A 54 -17.41 11.41 4.54
CA PRO A 54 -17.38 12.46 5.55
C PRO A 54 -15.91 12.72 5.88
N ASN A 55 -15.43 13.90 5.53
CA ASN A 55 -14.09 14.34 5.87
C ASN A 55 -13.91 14.29 7.39
N SER A 56 -12.82 13.65 7.83
CA SER A 56 -12.55 13.38 9.22
C SER A 56 -12.11 14.65 9.99
N LEU A 57 -12.68 14.80 11.19
CA LEU A 57 -12.08 15.37 12.40
C LEU A 57 -11.28 16.69 12.29
N GLY A 58 -11.90 17.76 12.83
CA GLY A 58 -11.20 18.82 13.56
C GLY A 58 -11.27 20.20 12.92
N GLU A 59 -12.13 21.07 13.44
CA GLU A 59 -11.71 22.33 14.06
C GLU A 59 -12.70 22.69 15.17
N GLU A 60 -12.19 22.72 16.40
CA GLU A 60 -12.83 23.34 17.55
C GLU A 60 -12.86 24.86 17.36
N GLY A 61 -14.01 25.47 17.67
CA GLY A 61 -14.05 26.83 18.23
C GLY A 61 -14.22 28.01 17.28
N VAL A 62 -14.90 29.02 17.83
CA VAL A 62 -15.02 30.43 17.38
C VAL A 62 -16.26 30.76 16.52
N LYS A 63 -17.43 30.87 17.15
CA LYS A 63 -17.98 32.14 17.65
C LYS A 63 -19.27 31.95 18.43
#